data_AF-M1ERR8-F1
#
_entry.id   AF-M1ERR8-F1
#
_cell.length_a   1.000
_cell.length_b   1.000
_cell.length_c   1.000
_cell.angle_alpha   90.00
_cell.angle_beta   90.00
_cell.angle_gamma   90.00
#
_symmetry.space_group_name_H-M   'P 1'
#
loop_
_entity.id
_entity.type
_entity.pdbx_description
1 polymer ?
#
loop_
_entity_poly.entity_id
_entity_poly.type
_entity_poly.pdbx_seq_one_letter_code
_entity_poly.pdbx_strand_id
1 'polypeptide(L)'
;QAALQQLQSIKYPSATNNTPSKQLLLHICHDLTLAVLSQQVASWDAAVEALLRAVVRSYDSGNFTIMQEVHSAFLPEGCDHLKHKLGEPQSLITPAFKSLEAFFIYGHLYEFWWSLSRHCPKSSVWVRAAHRRTASVEQSQQINNATPEETDSGDSQPEPNRPPELDVRLTEESKQMLITCKELFSEKHASLQNSQRTVAEVQETLAEMIRQHQKSQVCKSTTNGPDKNESEQAAEQSLSSPQNECKEEKNQPLSLPELTKRLTEANEKIAKFPESVKIWPFPDVLECCLILLHIGSQCPGSVTQDMQQQAQELLQKYGNTKVYKRYCETFC
;
A
#
# COMPACT_ATOMS: atom_id res chain seq x y z
N GLN A 1 9.55 14.38 31.82
CA GLN A 1 9.89 12.97 32.04
C GLN A 1 8.73 12.15 32.61
N ALA A 2 8.06 12.57 33.69
CA ALA A 2 6.89 11.84 34.26
C ALA A 2 5.74 11.63 33.25
N ALA A 3 5.38 12.66 32.47
CA ALA A 3 4.35 12.56 31.44
C ALA A 3 4.70 11.53 30.33
N LEU A 4 5.97 11.47 29.91
CA LEU A 4 6.43 10.48 28.92
C LEU A 4 6.27 9.06 29.47
N GLN A 5 6.67 8.81 30.72
CA GLN A 5 6.52 7.50 31.37
C GLN A 5 5.06 7.09 31.52
N GLN A 6 4.17 8.03 31.89
CA GLN A 6 2.74 7.76 31.97
C GLN A 6 2.15 7.39 30.60
N LEU A 7 2.50 8.14 29.55
CA LEU A 7 2.01 7.85 28.20
C LEU A 7 2.54 6.51 27.67
N GLN A 8 3.81 6.17 27.91
CA GLN A 8 4.39 4.88 27.50
C GLN A 8 3.69 3.66 28.13
N SER A 9 3.03 3.82 29.28
CA SER A 9 2.29 2.73 29.93
C SER A 9 1.00 2.35 29.20
N ILE A 10 0.48 3.24 28.36
CA ILE A 10 -0.77 3.04 27.63
C ILE A 10 -0.48 2.23 26.37
N LYS A 11 -1.15 1.09 26.23
CA LYS A 11 -1.07 0.24 25.03
C LYS A 11 -2.43 0.19 24.35
N TYR A 12 -2.41 0.42 23.04
CA TYR A 12 -3.59 0.31 22.19
C TYR A 12 -3.52 -0.95 21.32
N PRO A 13 -4.66 -1.54 20.94
CA PRO A 13 -4.67 -2.62 19.96
C PRO A 13 -4.11 -2.16 18.61
N SER A 14 -3.63 -3.11 17.80
CA SER A 14 -3.23 -2.86 16.42
C SER A 14 -4.40 -2.29 15.62
N ALA A 15 -4.10 -1.37 14.69
CA ALA A 15 -5.12 -0.88 13.78
C ALA A 15 -5.43 -1.94 12.71
N THR A 16 -6.66 -1.88 12.22
CA THR A 16 -7.16 -2.66 11.10
C THR A 16 -8.00 -1.75 10.23
N ASN A 17 -8.31 -2.17 9.00
CA ASN A 17 -9.25 -1.51 8.10
C ASN A 17 -10.65 -1.25 8.73
N ASN A 18 -11.00 -1.96 9.80
CA ASN A 18 -12.28 -1.81 10.52
C ASN A 18 -12.18 -0.89 11.74
N THR A 19 -11.02 -0.27 11.99
CA THR A 19 -10.83 0.63 13.15
C THR A 19 -11.61 1.94 12.95
N PRO A 20 -12.49 2.35 13.88
CA PRO A 20 -13.23 3.60 13.76
C PRO A 20 -12.30 4.82 13.68
N SER A 21 -12.59 5.77 12.79
CA SER A 21 -11.69 6.90 12.50
C SER A 21 -11.34 7.75 13.72
N LYS A 22 -12.30 7.98 14.64
CA LYS A 22 -12.04 8.72 15.89
C LYS A 22 -11.02 8.01 16.78
N GLN A 23 -11.12 6.69 16.87
CA GLN A 23 -10.21 5.87 17.66
C GLN A 23 -8.82 5.81 17.00
N LEU A 24 -8.79 5.65 15.68
CA LEU A 24 -7.57 5.70 14.89
C LEU A 24 -6.79 7.00 15.14
N LEU A 25 -7.47 8.15 14.99
CA LEU A 25 -6.86 9.47 15.21
C LEU A 25 -6.34 9.61 16.65
N LEU A 26 -7.10 9.16 17.65
CA LEU A 26 -6.65 9.20 19.04
C LEU A 26 -5.33 8.44 19.23
N HIS A 27 -5.25 7.22 18.70
CA HIS A 27 -4.05 6.39 18.82
C HIS A 27 -2.87 6.98 18.06
N ILE A 28 -3.09 7.50 16.85
CA ILE A 28 -2.04 8.19 16.07
C ILE A 28 -1.55 9.42 16.83
N CYS A 29 -2.45 10.28 17.33
CA CYS A 29 -2.07 11.44 18.13
C CYS A 29 -1.26 11.07 19.38
N HIS A 30 -1.60 9.95 20.02
CA HIS A 30 -0.82 9.43 21.14
C HIS A 30 0.61 9.02 20.71
N ASP A 31 0.73 8.24 19.64
CA ASP A 31 2.02 7.79 19.09
C ASP A 31 2.89 9.01 18.67
N LEU A 32 2.29 10.01 18.03
CA LEU A 32 2.97 11.26 17.66
C LEU A 32 3.39 12.09 18.88
N THR A 33 2.56 12.14 19.93
CA THR A 33 2.90 12.82 21.18
C THR A 33 4.10 12.15 21.84
N LEU A 34 4.15 10.82 21.86
CA LEU A 34 5.31 10.07 22.34
C LEU A 34 6.56 10.37 21.51
N ALA A 35 6.43 10.47 20.19
CA ALA A 35 7.55 10.83 19.32
C ALA A 35 8.13 12.20 19.69
N VAL A 36 7.27 13.24 19.77
CA VAL A 36 7.70 14.61 20.13
C VAL A 36 8.34 14.64 21.51
N LEU A 37 7.71 14.04 22.53
CA LEU A 37 8.25 14.03 23.88
C LEU A 37 9.60 13.29 23.96
N SER A 38 9.78 12.23 23.17
CA SER A 38 11.04 11.49 23.09
C SER A 38 12.15 12.33 22.46
N GLN A 39 11.84 13.12 21.41
CA GLN A 39 12.79 14.08 20.82
C GLN A 39 13.20 15.16 21.84
N GLN A 40 12.26 15.66 22.65
CA GLN A 40 12.55 16.69 23.67
C GLN A 40 13.50 16.20 24.76
N VAL A 41 13.50 14.90 25.08
CA VAL A 41 14.45 14.30 26.02
C VAL A 41 15.68 13.68 25.33
N ALA A 42 15.89 14.00 24.04
CA ALA A 42 16.98 13.48 23.20
C ALA A 42 17.03 11.94 23.11
N SER A 43 15.91 11.25 23.28
CA SER A 43 15.77 9.81 23.06
C SER A 43 15.30 9.56 21.63
N TRP A 44 16.25 9.56 20.70
CA TRP A 44 15.96 9.50 19.26
C TRP A 44 15.48 8.13 18.79
N ASP A 45 15.98 7.04 19.37
CA ASP A 45 15.47 5.69 19.08
C ASP A 45 13.98 5.58 19.42
N ALA A 46 13.59 5.99 20.63
CA ALA A 46 12.19 5.99 21.05
C ALA A 46 11.31 6.93 20.20
N ALA A 47 11.88 8.04 19.72
CA ALA A 47 11.19 8.95 18.82
C ALA A 47 10.91 8.29 17.45
N VAL A 48 11.89 7.58 16.89
CA VAL A 48 11.76 6.82 15.64
C VAL A 48 10.71 5.74 15.80
N GLU A 49 10.77 4.94 16.87
CA GLU A 49 9.80 3.87 17.12
C GLU A 49 8.37 4.39 17.29
N ALA A 50 8.19 5.51 18.00
CA ALA A 50 6.88 6.11 18.20
C ALA A 50 6.33 6.71 16.89
N LEU A 51 7.17 7.36 16.08
CA LEU A 51 6.77 7.89 14.78
C LEU A 51 6.41 6.75 13.81
N LEU A 52 7.22 5.69 13.78
CA LEU A 52 6.94 4.51 12.98
C LEU A 52 5.60 3.87 13.37
N ARG A 53 5.28 3.76 14.67
CA ARG A 53 3.97 3.27 15.11
C ARG A 53 2.82 4.11 14.55
N ALA A 54 2.94 5.43 14.55
CA ALA A 54 1.92 6.31 13.98
C ALA A 54 1.73 6.09 12.46
N VAL A 55 2.84 5.96 11.73
CA VAL A 55 2.87 5.68 10.29
C VAL A 55 2.22 4.32 9.98
N VAL A 56 2.67 3.27 10.64
CA VAL A 56 2.18 1.90 10.46
C VAL A 56 0.70 1.80 10.81
N ARG A 57 0.27 2.43 11.90
CA ARG A 57 -1.14 2.44 12.29
C ARG A 57 -2.02 3.10 11.23
N SER A 58 -1.51 4.16 10.59
CA SER A 58 -2.19 4.82 9.47
C SER A 58 -2.27 3.87 8.27
N TYR A 59 -1.16 3.23 7.92
CA TYR A 59 -1.06 2.26 6.83
C TYR A 59 -1.98 1.03 7.02
N ASP A 60 -1.89 0.33 8.16
CA ASP A 60 -2.67 -0.88 8.48
C ASP A 60 -4.18 -0.62 8.54
N SER A 61 -4.58 0.62 8.82
CA SER A 61 -5.98 1.05 8.78
C SER A 61 -6.49 1.37 7.37
N GLY A 62 -5.63 1.31 6.35
CA GLY A 62 -5.94 1.71 4.98
C GLY A 62 -5.97 3.23 4.76
N ASN A 63 -5.49 4.04 5.70
CA ASN A 63 -5.52 5.50 5.62
C ASN A 63 -4.19 6.06 5.11
N PHE A 64 -3.91 5.82 3.84
CA PHE A 64 -2.68 6.27 3.16
C PHE A 64 -2.48 7.80 3.25
N THR A 65 -3.55 8.59 3.09
CA THR A 65 -3.46 10.05 3.23
C THR A 65 -2.96 10.48 4.60
N ILE A 66 -3.44 9.84 5.68
CA ILE A 66 -2.98 10.17 7.03
C ILE A 66 -1.50 9.80 7.20
N MET A 67 -1.07 8.67 6.65
CA MET A 67 0.33 8.26 6.66
C MET A 67 1.22 9.33 5.99
N GLN A 68 0.82 9.86 4.84
CA GLN A 68 1.55 10.92 4.13
C GLN A 68 1.55 12.26 4.88
N GLU A 69 0.43 12.64 5.49
CA GLU A 69 0.34 13.85 6.31
C GLU A 69 1.27 13.75 7.54
N VAL A 70 1.36 12.57 8.17
CA VAL A 70 2.32 12.32 9.25
C VAL A 70 3.76 12.51 8.75
N HIS A 71 4.13 11.92 7.62
CA HIS A 71 5.46 12.13 7.04
C HIS A 71 5.71 13.60 6.71
N SER A 72 4.76 14.29 6.08
CA SER A 72 4.92 15.69 5.68
C SER A 72 5.06 16.64 6.87
N ALA A 73 4.34 16.36 7.97
CA ALA A 73 4.37 17.19 9.17
C ALA A 73 5.61 16.94 10.06
N PHE A 74 6.09 15.69 10.14
CA PHE A 74 7.18 15.31 11.06
C PHE A 74 8.53 15.07 10.39
N LEU A 75 8.54 14.83 9.08
CA LEU A 75 9.71 14.53 8.25
C LEU A 75 9.67 15.33 6.92
N PRO A 76 9.56 16.67 6.96
CA PRO A 76 9.40 17.49 5.75
C PRO A 76 10.59 17.39 4.79
N GLU A 77 11.79 17.16 5.32
CA GLU A 77 13.04 17.00 4.56
C GLU A 77 13.47 15.52 4.48
N GLY A 78 12.58 14.59 4.85
CA GLY A 78 12.90 13.17 4.95
C GLY A 78 13.55 12.75 6.27
N CYS A 79 14.19 11.58 6.24
CA CYS A 79 14.72 10.92 7.44
C CYS A 79 16.15 11.36 7.82
N ASP A 80 16.78 12.25 7.05
CA ASP A 80 18.19 12.64 7.23
C ASP A 80 18.45 13.33 8.58
N HIS A 81 17.52 14.18 9.03
CA HIS A 81 17.63 14.80 10.36
C HIS A 81 17.71 13.76 11.47
N LEU A 82 16.84 12.75 11.42
CA LEU A 82 16.82 11.66 12.39
C LEU A 82 18.10 10.83 12.27
N LYS A 83 18.55 10.52 11.05
CA LYS A 83 19.79 9.78 10.81
C LYS A 83 21.00 10.46 11.47
N HIS A 84 21.15 11.77 11.29
CA HIS A 84 22.22 12.55 11.91
C HIS A 84 22.12 12.55 13.45
N LYS A 85 20.91 12.56 14.01
CA LYS A 85 20.69 12.53 15.45
C LYS A 85 20.90 11.15 16.10
N LEU A 86 20.70 10.05 15.36
CA LEU A 86 20.99 8.69 15.83
C LEU A 86 22.50 8.35 15.85
N GLY A 87 23.33 9.14 15.16
CA GLY A 87 24.79 8.99 15.12
C GLY A 87 25.30 8.35 13.83
N GLU A 88 26.42 8.85 13.31
CA GLU A 88 26.93 8.58 11.95
C GLU A 88 27.47 7.17 11.61
N PRO A 89 27.85 6.26 12.53
CA PRO A 89 28.28 4.94 12.07
C PRO A 89 27.07 4.16 11.52
N GLN A 90 27.13 3.75 10.26
CA GLN A 90 26.15 2.89 9.58
C GLN A 90 25.77 1.62 10.38
N SER A 91 26.62 1.21 11.34
CA SER A 91 26.38 0.12 12.30
C SER A 91 25.35 0.43 13.41
N LEU A 92 24.95 1.69 13.59
CA LEU A 92 23.94 2.14 14.56
C LEU A 92 22.55 2.37 13.97
N ILE A 93 22.36 2.18 12.65
CA ILE A 93 21.04 2.37 12.06
C ILE A 93 20.11 1.27 12.58
N THR A 94 19.13 1.67 13.39
CA THR A 94 18.19 0.74 13.98
C THR A 94 17.25 0.16 12.91
N PRO A 95 16.84 -1.11 13.03
CA PRO A 95 15.83 -1.68 12.15
C PRO A 95 14.51 -0.87 12.11
N ALA A 96 14.14 -0.21 13.21
CA ALA A 96 13.02 0.72 13.27
C ALA A 96 13.22 1.93 12.35
N PHE A 97 14.42 2.52 12.32
CA PHE A 97 14.72 3.62 11.39
C PHE A 97 14.62 3.16 9.95
N LYS A 98 15.17 1.98 9.61
CA LYS A 98 15.07 1.44 8.24
C LYS A 98 13.63 1.17 7.80
N SER A 99 12.80 0.70 8.72
CA SER A 99 11.36 0.54 8.50
C SER A 99 10.69 1.90 8.23
N LEU A 100 10.96 2.92 9.04
CA LEU A 100 10.41 4.26 8.88
C LEU A 100 10.84 4.90 7.55
N GLU A 101 12.11 4.78 7.19
CA GLU A 101 12.68 5.24 5.92
C GLU A 101 11.99 4.54 4.73
N ALA A 102 11.74 3.23 4.82
CA ALA A 102 11.01 2.51 3.79
C ALA A 102 9.57 3.03 3.61
N PHE A 103 8.82 3.28 4.68
CA PHE A 103 7.47 3.87 4.58
C PHE A 103 7.50 5.29 3.99
N PHE A 104 8.51 6.08 4.32
CA PHE A 104 8.69 7.40 3.71
C PHE A 104 8.92 7.31 2.20
N ILE A 105 9.83 6.42 1.75
CA ILE A 105 10.13 6.19 0.33
C ILE A 105 8.91 5.61 -0.39
N TYR A 106 8.17 4.70 0.24
CA TYR A 106 6.92 4.15 -0.29
C TYR A 106 5.88 5.24 -0.54
N GLY A 107 5.72 6.19 0.39
CA GLY A 107 4.85 7.35 0.19
C GLY A 107 5.25 8.21 -1.02
N HIS A 108 6.56 8.41 -1.24
CA HIS A 108 7.09 9.17 -2.37
C HIS A 108 6.91 8.44 -3.71
N LEU A 109 7.12 7.12 -3.73
CA LEU A 109 6.87 6.27 -4.89
C LEU A 109 5.41 6.42 -5.36
N TYR A 110 4.48 6.40 -4.42
CA TYR A 110 3.05 6.57 -4.67
C TYR A 110 2.70 7.97 -5.16
N GLU A 111 3.21 9.03 -4.53
CA GLU A 111 3.01 10.42 -5.02
C GLU A 111 3.48 10.58 -6.46
N PHE A 112 4.66 10.02 -6.76
CA PHE A 112 5.24 10.07 -8.08
C PHE A 112 4.38 9.30 -9.08
N TRP A 113 4.02 8.05 -8.79
CA TRP A 113 3.14 7.25 -9.64
C TRP A 113 1.79 7.95 -9.89
N TRP A 114 1.19 8.53 -8.86
CA TRP A 114 -0.05 9.28 -8.97
C TRP A 114 0.12 10.55 -9.81
N SER A 115 1.29 11.21 -9.74
CA SER A 115 1.60 12.39 -10.54
C SER A 115 1.65 12.10 -12.04
N LEU A 116 2.11 10.92 -12.45
CA LEU A 116 2.13 10.51 -13.85
C LEU A 116 0.71 10.32 -14.39
N SER A 117 -0.18 9.77 -13.56
CA SER A 117 -1.59 9.57 -13.91
C SER A 117 -2.36 10.89 -14.12
N ARG A 118 -1.97 11.96 -13.41
CA ARG A 118 -2.58 13.30 -13.54
C ARG A 118 -2.32 13.98 -14.89
N HIS A 119 -1.33 13.53 -15.66
CA HIS A 119 -1.00 14.08 -16.97
C HIS A 119 -1.75 13.40 -18.13
N CYS A 120 -2.69 12.50 -17.83
CA CYS A 120 -3.66 12.01 -18.79
C CYS A 120 -4.80 13.04 -18.94
N PRO A 121 -5.12 13.52 -20.17
CA PRO A 121 -6.12 14.56 -20.36
C PRO A 121 -7.53 13.98 -20.19
N LYS A 122 -8.01 13.96 -18.94
CA LYS A 122 -9.43 14.03 -18.56
C LYS A 122 -9.54 14.31 -17.05
N SER A 123 -9.69 15.60 -16.75
CA SER A 123 -10.47 16.16 -15.64
C SER A 123 -10.45 15.37 -14.31
N SER A 124 -9.59 15.76 -13.38
CA SER A 124 -10.00 15.80 -11.96
C SER A 124 -9.28 16.93 -11.22
N VAL A 125 -10.11 17.81 -10.66
CA VAL A 125 -9.77 18.97 -9.83
C VAL A 125 -9.34 18.47 -8.46
N TRP A 126 -8.07 18.65 -8.08
CA TRP A 126 -7.68 18.71 -6.67
C TRP A 126 -6.74 19.88 -6.43
N VAL A 127 -7.19 20.76 -5.53
CA VAL A 127 -6.57 22.00 -5.09
C VAL A 127 -5.26 21.69 -4.38
N ARG A 128 -4.13 22.07 -4.99
CA ARG A 128 -2.85 22.13 -4.31
C ARG A 128 -2.91 23.27 -3.29
N ALA A 129 -3.01 22.93 -2.01
CA ALA A 129 -2.78 23.87 -0.91
C ALA A 129 -1.27 24.14 -0.75
N ALA A 130 -0.68 24.82 -1.73
CA ALA A 130 0.68 25.33 -1.62
C ALA A 130 0.64 26.85 -1.81
N HIS A 131 0.22 27.59 -0.79
CA HIS A 131 0.53 29.01 -0.60
C HIS A 131 0.51 29.33 0.91
N ARG A 132 1.55 28.91 1.64
CA ARG A 132 1.91 29.55 2.90
C ARG A 132 3.07 30.51 2.66
N ARG A 133 2.70 31.68 2.15
CA ARG A 133 3.25 33.02 2.39
C ARG A 133 4.74 33.09 2.75
N THR A 134 5.54 33.41 1.73
CA THR A 134 6.49 34.53 1.82
C THR A 134 5.73 35.77 2.26
N ALA A 135 6.03 36.27 3.45
CA ALA A 135 5.60 37.60 3.86
C ALA A 135 6.52 38.61 3.17
N SER A 136 5.97 39.43 2.27
CA SER A 136 6.58 40.71 1.92
C SER A 136 5.50 41.78 1.95
N VAL A 137 5.87 42.86 2.64
CA VAL A 137 5.06 43.98 3.10
C VAL A 137 4.71 44.90 1.93
N GLU A 138 3.45 45.33 1.93
CA GLU A 138 2.86 46.57 1.39
C GLU A 138 3.71 47.46 0.46
N GLN A 139 3.18 47.76 -0.73
CA GLN A 139 2.75 49.14 -1.04
C GLN A 139 1.89 49.25 -2.30
N SER A 140 0.78 49.97 -2.14
CA SER A 140 -0.24 50.36 -3.11
C SER A 140 0.24 51.42 -4.12
N GLN A 141 -0.30 51.39 -5.35
CA GLN A 141 -0.84 52.50 -6.18
C GLN A 141 -1.02 51.98 -7.64
N GLN A 142 -2.22 51.86 -8.22
CA GLN A 142 -3.18 52.87 -8.69
C GLN A 142 -3.08 53.12 -10.23
N ILE A 143 -4.00 52.47 -10.98
CA ILE A 143 -4.91 53.02 -12.04
C ILE A 143 -4.39 53.32 -13.48
N ASN A 144 -5.09 52.68 -14.45
CA ASN A 144 -5.49 53.06 -15.83
C ASN A 144 -4.49 53.17 -17.00
N ASN A 145 -4.68 52.39 -18.08
CA ASN A 145 -5.50 52.76 -19.28
C ASN A 145 -5.39 51.73 -20.44
N ALA A 146 -6.46 51.65 -21.24
CA ALA A 146 -6.67 50.85 -22.47
C ALA A 146 -5.85 51.39 -23.68
N THR A 147 -5.75 50.81 -24.89
CA THR A 147 -6.57 49.88 -25.72
C THR A 147 -5.66 49.29 -26.86
N PRO A 148 -6.12 48.65 -27.97
CA PRO A 148 -5.45 47.48 -28.58
C PRO A 148 -4.78 47.81 -29.94
N GLU A 149 -4.08 46.86 -30.55
CA GLU A 149 -4.03 46.80 -32.02
C GLU A 149 -3.66 45.39 -32.51
N GLU A 150 -4.45 44.94 -33.46
CA GLU A 150 -4.34 43.69 -34.20
C GLU A 150 -3.20 43.79 -35.23
N THR A 151 -2.45 42.72 -35.44
CA THR A 151 -1.86 42.46 -36.75
C THR A 151 -1.83 40.95 -37.00
N ASP A 152 -2.74 40.57 -37.88
CA ASP A 152 -2.88 39.32 -38.61
C ASP A 152 -1.59 38.96 -39.38
N SER A 153 -1.19 37.68 -39.38
CA SER A 153 -0.41 37.01 -40.43
C SER A 153 0.01 35.60 -40.02
N GLY A 154 -0.40 34.60 -40.80
CA GLY A 154 0.41 33.39 -41.01
C GLY A 154 -0.22 32.08 -40.56
N ASP A 155 -1.18 31.62 -41.33
CA ASP A 155 -1.73 30.26 -41.35
C ASP A 155 -0.60 29.21 -41.42
N SER A 156 -0.56 28.30 -40.45
CA SER A 156 0.23 27.07 -40.48
C SER A 156 -0.44 26.04 -39.58
N GLN A 157 -1.40 25.32 -40.16
CA GLN A 157 -2.02 24.12 -39.61
C GLN A 157 -0.94 23.12 -39.13
N PRO A 158 -0.95 22.67 -37.86
CA PRO A 158 -0.22 21.47 -37.45
C PRO A 158 -1.05 20.23 -37.78
N GLU A 159 -0.46 19.29 -38.51
CA GLU A 159 -1.10 18.02 -38.87
C GLU A 159 -1.69 17.27 -37.67
N PRO A 160 -2.89 16.67 -37.79
CA PRO A 160 -3.59 16.04 -36.69
C PRO A 160 -3.35 14.53 -36.69
N ASN A 161 -2.12 14.02 -36.55
CA ASN A 161 -1.90 12.56 -36.42
C ASN A 161 -0.54 12.16 -35.81
N ARG A 162 -0.17 12.75 -34.66
CA ARG A 162 0.80 12.10 -33.76
C ARG A 162 0.15 12.01 -32.36
N PRO A 163 0.10 10.82 -31.72
CA PRO A 163 -0.21 10.76 -30.31
C PRO A 163 0.77 11.68 -29.58
N PRO A 164 0.35 12.46 -28.58
CA PRO A 164 1.31 13.20 -27.78
C PRO A 164 2.27 12.17 -27.19
N GLU A 165 3.50 12.11 -27.70
CA GLU A 165 4.62 11.62 -26.91
C GLU A 165 4.62 12.52 -25.69
N LEU A 166 4.09 11.99 -24.60
CA LEU A 166 4.26 12.54 -23.27
C LEU A 166 5.77 12.43 -23.00
N ASP A 167 6.56 13.35 -23.56
CA ASP A 167 7.94 13.62 -23.12
C ASP A 167 7.81 14.28 -21.75
N VAL A 168 7.37 13.48 -20.76
CA VAL A 168 7.43 13.83 -19.35
C VAL A 168 8.91 13.81 -19.02
N ARG A 169 9.59 14.92 -19.30
CA ARG A 169 10.95 15.12 -18.85
C ARG A 169 10.96 15.08 -17.34
N LEU A 170 11.39 13.94 -16.81
CA LEU A 170 11.59 13.77 -15.39
C LEU A 170 12.64 14.77 -14.91
N THR A 171 12.30 15.46 -13.83
CA THR A 171 13.26 16.29 -13.10
C THR A 171 14.37 15.39 -12.53
N GLU A 172 15.57 15.96 -12.33
CA GLU A 172 16.67 15.22 -11.71
C GLU A 172 16.31 14.74 -10.30
N GLU A 173 15.50 15.51 -9.56
CA GLU A 173 14.95 15.13 -8.26
C GLU A 173 14.06 13.88 -8.35
N SER A 174 13.21 13.80 -9.37
CA SER A 174 12.35 12.62 -9.62
C SER A 174 13.19 11.38 -9.96
N LYS A 175 14.25 11.53 -10.76
CA LYS A 175 15.16 10.42 -11.08
C LYS A 175 15.89 9.94 -9.82
N GLN A 176 16.40 10.87 -9.01
CA GLN A 176 17.09 10.53 -7.77
C GLN A 176 16.16 9.82 -6.79
N MET A 177 14.91 10.26 -6.66
CA MET A 177 13.89 9.60 -5.85
C MET A 177 13.61 8.17 -6.34
N LEU A 178 13.48 7.96 -7.65
CA LEU A 178 13.31 6.61 -8.22
C LEU A 178 14.50 5.70 -7.94
N ILE A 179 15.73 6.21 -7.97
CA ILE A 179 16.92 5.45 -7.57
C ILE A 179 16.82 5.04 -6.09
N THR A 180 16.38 5.94 -5.21
CA THR A 180 16.17 5.67 -3.78
C THR A 180 15.12 4.59 -3.52
N CYS A 181 14.15 4.39 -4.43
CA CYS A 181 13.17 3.30 -4.33
C CYS A 181 13.81 1.90 -4.31
N LYS A 182 15.09 1.75 -4.68
CA LYS A 182 15.82 0.48 -4.54
C LYS A 182 15.86 -0.01 -3.09
N GLU A 183 15.83 0.89 -2.10
CA GLU A 183 15.76 0.52 -0.67
C GLU A 183 14.46 -0.24 -0.31
N LEU A 184 13.42 -0.19 -1.15
CA LEU A 184 12.18 -0.95 -0.97
C LEU A 184 12.33 -2.43 -1.36
N PHE A 185 13.39 -2.83 -2.07
CA PHE A 185 13.58 -4.20 -2.57
C PHE A 185 14.30 -5.09 -1.56
N SER A 186 13.60 -5.39 -0.46
CA SER A 186 14.11 -6.26 0.59
C SER A 186 13.63 -7.70 0.44
N GLU A 187 14.52 -8.60 0.02
CA GLU A 187 14.23 -10.03 -0.12
C GLU A 187 13.76 -10.68 1.20
N LYS A 188 14.36 -10.27 2.33
CA LYS A 188 13.97 -10.76 3.66
C LYS A 188 12.52 -10.42 3.97
N HIS A 189 12.10 -9.19 3.72
CA HIS A 189 10.71 -8.77 3.94
C HIS A 189 9.76 -9.40 2.90
N ALA A 190 10.15 -9.49 1.64
CA ALA A 190 9.35 -10.16 0.60
C ALA A 190 9.06 -11.63 0.97
N SER A 191 10.06 -12.35 1.47
CA SER A 191 9.90 -13.74 1.92
C SER A 191 9.04 -13.87 3.17
N LEU A 192 9.16 -12.95 4.13
CA LEU A 192 8.33 -12.92 5.33
C LEU A 192 6.86 -12.62 4.97
N GLN A 193 6.63 -11.55 4.21
CA GLN A 193 5.30 -11.14 3.73
C GLN A 193 4.64 -12.23 2.90
N ASN A 194 5.38 -12.92 2.04
CA ASN A 194 4.84 -14.06 1.29
C ASN A 194 4.38 -15.20 2.20
N SER A 195 5.16 -15.50 3.25
CA SER A 195 4.79 -16.53 4.22
C SER A 195 3.54 -16.12 5.01
N GLN A 196 3.45 -14.84 5.43
CA GLN A 196 2.27 -14.28 6.09
C GLN A 196 1.02 -14.31 5.19
N ARG A 197 1.15 -13.95 3.91
CA ARG A 197 0.07 -14.03 2.92
C ARG A 197 -0.38 -15.48 2.70
N THR A 198 0.55 -16.43 2.65
CA THR A 198 0.23 -17.87 2.59
C THR A 198 -0.61 -18.31 3.79
N VAL A 199 -0.25 -17.89 5.01
CA VAL A 199 -1.03 -18.16 6.22
C VAL A 199 -2.45 -17.58 6.10
N ALA A 200 -2.57 -16.32 5.68
CA ALA A 200 -3.86 -15.65 5.51
C ALA A 200 -4.74 -16.34 4.47
N GLU A 201 -4.20 -16.70 3.30
CA GLU A 201 -4.94 -17.42 2.24
C GLU A 201 -5.44 -18.80 2.70
N VAL A 202 -4.62 -19.53 3.47
CA VAL A 202 -5.03 -20.82 4.04
C VAL A 202 -6.14 -20.63 5.08
N GLN A 203 -6.01 -19.63 5.96
CA GLN A 203 -7.04 -19.31 6.95
C GLN A 203 -8.36 -18.89 6.30
N GLU A 204 -8.32 -18.07 5.26
CA GLU A 204 -9.49 -17.67 4.48
C GLU A 204 -10.15 -18.87 3.80
N THR A 205 -9.35 -19.74 3.16
CA THR A 205 -9.85 -20.96 2.50
C THR A 205 -10.51 -21.90 3.52
N LEU A 206 -9.92 -22.08 4.70
CA LEU A 206 -10.50 -22.88 5.78
C LEU A 206 -11.81 -22.28 6.30
N ALA A 207 -11.86 -20.95 6.51
CA ALA A 207 -13.08 -20.26 6.94
C ALA A 207 -14.21 -20.44 5.92
N GLU A 208 -13.89 -20.35 4.63
CA GLU A 208 -14.85 -20.58 3.55
C GLU A 208 -15.34 -22.03 3.51
N MET A 209 -14.46 -23.02 3.67
CA MET A 209 -14.86 -24.43 3.78
C MET A 209 -15.81 -24.68 4.96
N ILE A 210 -15.54 -24.08 6.13
CA ILE A 210 -16.40 -24.17 7.31
C ILE A 210 -17.78 -23.56 7.02
N ARG A 211 -17.81 -22.38 6.39
CA ARG A 211 -19.05 -21.69 6.02
C ARG A 211 -19.89 -22.52 5.03
N GLN A 212 -19.25 -23.11 4.03
CA GLN A 212 -19.91 -23.99 3.06
C GLN A 212 -20.48 -25.25 3.72
N HIS A 213 -19.73 -25.85 4.65
CA HIS A 213 -20.18 -27.00 5.41
C HIS A 213 -21.40 -26.67 6.28
N GLN A 214 -21.37 -25.55 7.00
CA GLN A 214 -22.48 -25.06 7.81
C GLN A 214 -23.73 -24.80 6.95
N LYS A 215 -23.59 -24.10 5.82
CA LYS A 215 -24.70 -23.85 4.88
C LYS A 215 -25.31 -25.15 4.36
N SER A 216 -24.46 -26.12 4.01
CA SER A 216 -24.91 -27.42 3.50
C SER A 216 -25.62 -28.27 4.55
N GLN A 217 -25.23 -28.18 5.82
CA GLN A 217 -25.95 -28.83 6.92
C GLN A 217 -27.33 -28.20 7.14
N VAL A 218 -27.43 -26.87 7.16
CA VAL A 218 -28.70 -26.16 7.37
C VAL A 218 -29.72 -26.45 6.26
N CYS A 219 -29.29 -26.49 4.99
CA CYS A 219 -30.18 -26.84 3.87
C CYS A 219 -30.65 -28.30 3.89
N LYS A 220 -29.84 -29.23 4.42
CA LYS A 220 -30.24 -30.63 4.61
C LYS A 220 -31.26 -30.79 5.73
N SER A 221 -31.20 -29.96 6.78
CA SER A 221 -32.13 -30.01 7.91
C SER A 221 -33.53 -29.45 7.59
N THR A 222 -33.67 -28.52 6.65
CA THR A 222 -34.98 -27.96 6.24
C THR A 222 -35.78 -28.84 5.27
N THR A 223 -35.24 -29.97 4.83
CA THR A 223 -35.94 -30.90 3.90
C THR A 223 -36.57 -32.10 4.64
N ASN A 224 -36.36 -32.24 5.95
CA ASN A 224 -36.99 -33.27 6.77
C ASN A 224 -38.10 -32.64 7.66
N GLY A 225 -39.16 -32.14 7.01
CA GLY A 225 -40.46 -31.96 7.66
C GLY A 225 -41.20 -33.32 7.70
N PRO A 226 -42.05 -33.59 8.70
CA PRO A 226 -42.61 -34.92 8.89
C PRO A 226 -43.73 -35.20 7.87
N ASP A 227 -43.42 -36.01 6.86
CA ASP A 227 -44.45 -36.57 5.99
C ASP A 227 -45.32 -37.58 6.76
N LYS A 228 -46.60 -37.24 6.88
CA LYS A 228 -47.68 -38.22 7.03
C LYS A 228 -48.07 -38.69 5.63
N ASN A 229 -47.87 -39.99 5.37
CA ASN A 229 -48.72 -40.90 4.59
C ASN A 229 -49.57 -40.32 3.44
N GLU A 230 -49.32 -40.72 2.18
CA GLU A 230 -50.01 -41.83 1.47
C GLU A 230 -49.84 -41.75 -0.07
N SER A 231 -49.62 -42.94 -0.66
CA SER A 231 -49.93 -43.44 -2.01
C SER A 231 -49.69 -42.66 -3.32
N GLU A 232 -48.83 -43.30 -4.14
CA GLU A 232 -49.06 -43.78 -5.52
C GLU A 232 -49.36 -42.84 -6.70
N GLN A 233 -48.50 -43.02 -7.71
CA GLN A 233 -48.74 -43.08 -9.16
C GLN A 233 -48.76 -41.80 -10.02
N ALA A 234 -47.73 -41.76 -10.89
CA ALA A 234 -47.77 -41.60 -12.34
C ALA A 234 -47.85 -40.20 -12.98
N ALA A 235 -47.14 -40.15 -14.11
CA ALA A 235 -47.22 -39.23 -15.25
C ALA A 235 -46.39 -37.94 -15.23
N GLU A 236 -45.40 -37.99 -16.12
CA GLU A 236 -44.69 -36.92 -16.82
C GLU A 236 -45.39 -35.55 -16.90
N GLN A 237 -44.63 -34.46 -16.71
CA GLN A 237 -44.58 -33.37 -17.69
C GLN A 237 -43.43 -32.39 -17.39
N SER A 238 -42.64 -32.17 -18.43
CA SER A 238 -41.53 -31.22 -18.54
C SER A 238 -41.97 -29.77 -18.34
N LEU A 239 -41.03 -28.87 -17.99
CA LEU A 239 -40.71 -27.64 -18.76
C LEU A 239 -39.68 -26.74 -18.02
N SER A 240 -38.45 -26.76 -18.55
CA SER A 240 -37.53 -25.63 -18.81
C SER A 240 -37.41 -24.43 -17.84
N SER A 241 -36.19 -24.16 -17.35
CA SER A 241 -35.25 -23.09 -17.82
C SER A 241 -34.19 -22.74 -16.74
N PRO A 242 -33.13 -21.95 -17.03
CA PRO A 242 -31.90 -22.36 -17.69
C PRO A 242 -30.69 -22.45 -16.74
N GLN A 243 -29.75 -23.28 -17.18
CA GLN A 243 -28.44 -23.57 -16.65
C GLN A 243 -27.56 -22.32 -16.65
N ASN A 244 -27.43 -21.64 -15.50
CA ASN A 244 -26.32 -20.72 -15.27
C ASN A 244 -25.07 -21.56 -15.04
N GLU A 245 -24.35 -21.83 -16.14
CA GLU A 245 -22.95 -22.21 -16.09
C GLU A 245 -22.16 -21.04 -15.47
N CYS A 246 -22.13 -21.00 -14.14
CA CYS A 246 -21.03 -20.38 -13.45
C CYS A 246 -19.80 -21.19 -13.85
N LYS A 247 -18.98 -20.64 -14.75
CA LYS A 247 -17.64 -21.12 -15.00
C LYS A 247 -16.84 -20.94 -13.72
N GLU A 248 -17.04 -21.84 -12.77
CA GLU A 248 -16.14 -22.05 -11.65
C GLU A 248 -14.82 -22.50 -12.27
N GLU A 249 -13.85 -21.58 -12.23
CA GLU A 249 -12.46 -21.87 -12.54
C GLU A 249 -12.06 -23.14 -11.79
N LYS A 250 -11.47 -24.07 -12.54
CA LYS A 250 -10.82 -25.29 -12.03
C LYS A 250 -9.76 -24.93 -11.00
N ASN A 251 -10.16 -24.73 -9.76
CA ASN A 251 -9.31 -24.91 -8.60
C ASN A 251 -9.85 -26.17 -7.93
N GLN A 252 -9.16 -27.31 -8.11
CA GLN A 252 -9.41 -28.49 -7.30
C GLN A 252 -9.48 -28.05 -5.83
N PRO A 253 -10.50 -28.47 -5.06
CA PRO A 253 -10.55 -28.16 -3.64
C PRO A 253 -9.32 -28.78 -3.00
N LEU A 254 -8.38 -27.92 -2.57
CA LEU A 254 -7.23 -28.34 -1.77
C LEU A 254 -7.76 -29.08 -0.55
N SER A 255 -7.18 -30.24 -0.28
CA SER A 255 -7.62 -31.07 0.84
C SER A 255 -7.20 -30.44 2.17
N LEU A 256 -7.95 -30.72 3.25
CA LEU A 256 -7.61 -30.24 4.60
C LEU A 256 -6.16 -30.60 5.03
N PRO A 257 -5.63 -31.80 4.73
CA PRO A 257 -4.24 -32.12 5.03
C PRO A 257 -3.23 -31.23 4.28
N GLU A 258 -3.50 -30.89 3.02
CA GLU A 258 -2.63 -30.01 2.24
C GLU A 258 -2.64 -28.57 2.75
N LEU A 259 -3.82 -28.06 3.13
CA LEU A 259 -3.95 -26.75 3.77
C LEU A 259 -3.19 -26.71 5.10
N THR A 260 -3.35 -27.76 5.92
CA THR A 260 -2.63 -27.86 7.20
C THR A 260 -1.12 -27.89 6.99
N LYS A 261 -0.63 -28.68 6.02
CA LYS A 261 0.79 -28.73 5.67
C LYS A 261 1.32 -27.36 5.26
N ARG A 262 0.63 -26.64 4.35
CA ARG A 262 1.02 -25.30 3.93
C ARG A 262 1.04 -24.30 5.09
N LEU A 263 0.06 -24.36 5.98
CA LEU A 263 0.00 -23.52 7.18
C LEU A 263 1.19 -23.78 8.11
N THR A 264 1.51 -25.05 8.37
CA THR A 264 2.64 -25.43 9.22
C THR A 264 3.97 -24.98 8.61
N GLU A 265 4.20 -25.24 7.31
CA GLU A 265 5.42 -24.83 6.61
C GLU A 265 5.60 -23.30 6.60
N ALA A 266 4.51 -22.55 6.37
CA ALA A 266 4.55 -21.09 6.38
C ALA A 266 4.85 -20.54 7.78
N ASN A 267 4.23 -21.09 8.83
CA ASN A 267 4.52 -20.71 10.21
C ASN A 267 5.95 -21.06 10.64
N GLU A 268 6.47 -22.22 10.20
CA GLU A 268 7.86 -22.60 10.46
C GLU A 268 8.84 -21.63 9.77
N LYS A 269 8.55 -21.22 8.53
CA LYS A 269 9.33 -20.18 7.83
C LYS A 269 9.30 -18.86 8.59
N ILE A 270 8.13 -18.41 9.03
CA ILE A 270 7.98 -17.16 9.82
C ILE A 270 8.81 -17.24 11.11
N ALA A 271 8.78 -18.39 11.81
CA ALA A 271 9.52 -18.58 13.06
C ALA A 271 11.05 -18.47 12.88
N LYS A 272 11.59 -18.82 11.70
CA LYS A 272 13.03 -18.74 11.38
C LYS A 272 13.53 -17.31 11.15
N PHE A 273 12.65 -16.34 10.92
CA PHE A 273 13.09 -14.95 10.71
C PHE A 273 13.58 -14.30 12.02
N PRO A 274 14.63 -13.46 11.95
CA PRO A 274 15.07 -12.66 13.09
C PRO A 274 13.95 -11.81 13.66
N GLU A 275 13.95 -11.64 14.98
CA GLU A 275 12.92 -10.84 15.67
C GLU A 275 12.88 -9.38 15.19
N SER A 276 14.04 -8.80 14.83
CA SER A 276 14.10 -7.46 14.27
C SER A 276 13.29 -7.30 12.97
N VAL A 277 13.21 -8.32 12.12
CA VAL A 277 12.44 -8.26 10.87
C VAL A 277 10.94 -8.47 11.14
N LYS A 278 10.60 -9.17 12.21
CA LYS A 278 9.21 -9.46 12.60
C LYS A 278 8.57 -8.30 13.38
N ILE A 279 9.35 -7.64 14.23
CA ILE A 279 8.89 -6.51 15.05
C ILE A 279 8.68 -5.26 14.19
N TRP A 280 9.60 -4.99 13.26
CA TRP A 280 9.59 -3.76 12.48
C TRP A 280 8.96 -4.00 11.11
N PRO A 281 7.74 -3.50 10.88
CA PRO A 281 7.00 -3.74 9.64
C PRO A 281 7.68 -3.10 8.44
N PHE A 282 7.29 -3.50 7.25
CA PHE A 282 7.84 -2.98 6.00
C PHE A 282 6.70 -2.82 4.99
N PRO A 283 6.72 -1.80 4.11
CA PRO A 283 5.76 -1.69 3.01
C PRO A 283 5.68 -2.98 2.18
N ASP A 284 4.57 -3.25 1.50
CA ASP A 284 4.47 -4.46 0.68
C ASP A 284 5.52 -4.42 -0.46
N VAL A 285 6.49 -5.32 -0.41
CA VAL A 285 7.62 -5.30 -1.34
C VAL A 285 7.16 -5.60 -2.76
N LEU A 286 6.17 -6.47 -2.95
CA LEU A 286 5.69 -6.84 -4.28
C LEU A 286 4.84 -5.73 -4.89
N GLU A 287 4.04 -5.05 -4.08
CA GLU A 287 3.37 -3.82 -4.48
C GLU A 287 4.38 -2.77 -4.96
N CYS A 288 5.45 -2.55 -4.19
CA CYS A 288 6.53 -1.62 -4.59
C CYS A 288 7.14 -2.02 -5.94
N CYS A 289 7.41 -3.32 -6.15
CA CYS A 289 7.95 -3.84 -7.41
C CYS A 289 6.99 -3.55 -8.58
N LEU A 290 5.69 -3.80 -8.41
CA LEU A 290 4.69 -3.59 -9.45
C LEU A 290 4.54 -2.12 -9.82
N ILE A 291 4.48 -1.22 -8.83
CA ILE A 291 4.38 0.22 -9.09
C ILE A 291 5.62 0.72 -9.83
N LEU A 292 6.81 0.26 -9.43
CA LEU A 292 8.05 0.64 -10.08
C LEU A 292 8.14 0.14 -11.52
N LEU A 293 7.75 -1.11 -11.80
CA LEU A 293 7.71 -1.64 -13.16
C LEU A 293 6.68 -0.90 -14.02
N HIS A 294 5.55 -0.53 -13.43
CA HIS A 294 4.53 0.27 -14.10
C HIS A 294 5.02 1.70 -14.41
N ILE A 295 5.76 2.33 -13.50
CA ILE A 295 6.44 3.60 -13.77
C ILE A 295 7.44 3.44 -14.94
N GLY A 296 8.25 2.37 -14.90
CA GLY A 296 9.24 2.09 -15.94
C GLY A 296 8.62 1.88 -17.33
N SER A 297 7.42 1.31 -17.41
CA SER A 297 6.70 1.17 -18.68
C SER A 297 6.07 2.46 -19.18
N GLN A 298 5.59 3.33 -18.27
CA GLN A 298 5.04 4.65 -18.63
C GLN A 298 6.12 5.67 -18.99
N CYS A 299 7.32 5.57 -18.39
CA CYS A 299 8.44 6.46 -18.64
C CYS A 299 9.72 5.64 -18.89
N PRO A 300 9.97 5.20 -20.13
CA PRO A 300 11.17 4.44 -20.47
C PRO A 300 12.45 5.20 -20.07
N GLY A 301 13.39 4.51 -19.43
CA GLY A 301 14.65 5.10 -18.95
C GLY A 301 14.59 5.82 -17.59
N SER A 302 13.39 5.95 -16.99
CA SER A 302 13.23 6.50 -15.63
C SER A 302 13.74 5.59 -14.53
N VAL A 303 13.61 4.28 -14.75
CA VAL A 303 14.01 3.22 -13.84
C VAL A 303 15.19 2.48 -14.47
N THR A 304 16.23 2.22 -13.69
CA THR A 304 17.41 1.49 -14.16
C THR A 304 17.08 0.02 -14.46
N GLN A 305 17.80 -0.58 -15.42
CA GLN A 305 17.61 -1.99 -15.78
C GLN A 305 17.85 -2.93 -14.60
N ASP A 306 18.84 -2.63 -13.75
CA ASP A 306 19.15 -3.39 -12.53
C ASP A 306 17.94 -3.45 -11.58
N MET A 307 17.28 -2.30 -11.36
CA MET A 307 16.09 -2.23 -10.52
C MET A 307 14.89 -2.97 -11.11
N GLN A 308 14.70 -2.90 -12.44
CA GLN A 308 13.63 -3.65 -13.12
C GLN A 308 13.84 -5.16 -12.98
N GLN A 309 15.08 -5.62 -13.21
CA GLN A 309 15.44 -7.02 -13.07
C GLN A 309 15.24 -7.51 -11.63
N GLN A 310 15.70 -6.75 -10.63
CA GLN A 310 15.51 -7.08 -9.22
C GLN A 310 14.03 -7.16 -8.83
N ALA A 311 13.20 -6.23 -9.34
CA ALA A 311 11.75 -6.24 -9.10
C ALA A 311 11.07 -7.48 -9.73
N GLN A 312 11.45 -7.85 -10.96
CA GLN A 312 10.95 -9.05 -11.63
C GLN A 312 11.35 -10.32 -10.90
N GLU A 313 12.60 -10.44 -10.45
CA GLU A 313 13.08 -11.61 -9.69
C GLU A 313 12.30 -11.80 -8.38
N LEU A 314 12.02 -10.71 -7.64
CA LEU A 314 11.20 -10.75 -6.43
C LEU A 314 9.76 -11.18 -6.73
N LEU A 315 9.16 -10.66 -7.80
CA LEU A 315 7.81 -11.03 -8.23
C LEU A 315 7.72 -12.50 -8.66
N GLN A 316 8.68 -12.99 -9.45
CA GLN A 316 8.73 -14.40 -9.84
C GLN A 316 8.88 -15.33 -8.63
N LYS A 317 9.71 -14.94 -7.66
CA LYS A 317 10.00 -15.77 -6.49
C LYS A 317 8.88 -15.77 -5.44
N TYR A 318 8.19 -14.63 -5.24
CA TYR A 318 7.26 -14.43 -4.12
C TYR A 318 5.83 -14.04 -4.53
N GLY A 319 5.55 -13.86 -5.82
CA GLY A 319 4.24 -13.46 -6.37
C GLY A 319 3.25 -14.60 -6.62
N ASN A 320 3.48 -15.78 -6.03
CA ASN A 320 2.70 -17.01 -6.29
C ASN A 320 1.30 -17.06 -5.65
N THR A 321 1.00 -16.11 -4.77
CA THR A 321 -0.30 -15.88 -4.13
C THR A 321 -1.36 -15.38 -5.10
N LYS A 322 -2.64 -15.57 -4.78
CA LYS A 322 -3.79 -15.17 -5.61
C LYS A 322 -3.75 -13.68 -5.99
N VAL A 323 -3.37 -12.82 -5.04
CA VAL A 323 -3.37 -11.35 -5.20
C VAL A 323 -2.43 -10.88 -6.32
N TYR A 324 -1.24 -11.48 -6.43
CA TYR A 324 -0.20 -11.03 -7.36
C TYR A 324 -0.05 -11.91 -8.60
N LYS A 325 -0.65 -13.11 -8.62
CA LYS A 325 -0.52 -14.05 -9.74
C LYS A 325 -0.85 -13.41 -11.09
N ARG A 326 -1.96 -12.69 -11.17
CA ARG A 326 -2.40 -12.00 -12.40
C ARG A 326 -1.43 -10.92 -12.87
N TYR A 327 -0.83 -10.20 -11.93
CA TYR A 327 0.10 -9.11 -12.26
C TYR A 327 1.47 -9.65 -12.64
N CYS A 328 1.92 -10.75 -12.01
CA CYS A 328 3.13 -11.45 -12.42
C CYS A 328 3.03 -11.93 -13.87
N GLU A 329 1.87 -12.44 -14.31
CA GLU A 329 1.66 -12.84 -15.73
C GLU A 329 1.78 -11.67 -16.73
N THR A 330 1.69 -10.42 -16.28
CA THR A 330 1.78 -9.23 -17.16
C THR A 330 3.22 -8.71 -17.28
N PHE A 331 4.04 -8.91 -16.25
CA PHE A 331 5.38 -8.31 -16.14
C PHE A 331 6.54 -9.32 -16.11
N CYS A 332 6.24 -10.62 -16.01
CA CYS A 332 7.19 -11.74 -16.03
C CYS A 332 7.01 -12.58 -17.30
#